data_AF-A0A178DVV4-F1
#
_entry.id   AF-A0A178DVV4-F1
#
_cell.length_a   1.000
_cell.length_b   1.000
_cell.length_c   1.000
_cell.angle_alpha   90.00
_cell.angle_beta   90.00
_cell.angle_gamma   90.00
#
_symmetry.space_group_name_H-M   'P 1'
#
loop_
_entity.id
_entity.type
_entity.pdbx_description
1 polymer ?
#
loop_
_entity_poly.entity_id
_entity_poly.type
_entity_poly.pdbx_seq_one_letter_code
_entity_poly.pdbx_strand_id
1 'polypeptide(L)'
;MLSTKITFPLSLLLLLLLTPSTLAQTTPADGCPKDEYACIDVMNSSQCIEQLVIEKLAPVTKEALAKCVEYTGTVTNIPGASKLCRCPGCHTAPINAAIAELFPPPCA
;
A
#
# COMPACT_ATOMS: atom_id res chain seq x y z
N MET A 1 37.68 -48.62 -22.38
CA MET A 1 36.93 -48.13 -21.22
C MET A 1 37.57 -46.83 -20.75
N LEU A 2 37.03 -45.68 -21.12
CA LEU A 2 37.46 -44.37 -20.62
C LEU A 2 36.23 -43.65 -20.09
N SER A 3 36.38 -43.15 -18.87
CA SER A 3 35.32 -42.74 -17.95
C SER A 3 34.78 -41.35 -18.30
N THR A 4 33.53 -41.26 -18.74
CA THR A 4 32.80 -39.98 -18.89
C THR A 4 32.03 -39.72 -17.60
N LYS A 5 32.56 -38.91 -16.68
CA LYS A 5 31.83 -38.48 -15.50
C LYS A 5 32.13 -37.02 -15.16
N ILE A 6 31.03 -36.27 -14.98
CA ILE A 6 30.92 -34.97 -14.30
C ILE A 6 31.26 -33.75 -15.18
N THR A 7 30.32 -33.35 -16.04
CA THR A 7 30.33 -32.00 -16.64
C THR A 7 28.92 -31.49 -16.93
N PHE A 8 27.92 -31.79 -16.08
CA PHE A 8 26.53 -31.41 -16.38
C PHE A 8 25.74 -30.61 -15.32
N PRO A 9 26.07 -30.57 -14.01
CA PRO A 9 25.22 -29.77 -13.11
C PRO A 9 25.65 -28.30 -12.99
N LEU A 10 26.88 -27.93 -13.35
CA LEU A 10 27.40 -26.57 -13.12
C LEU A 10 26.91 -25.55 -14.16
N SER A 11 26.74 -25.96 -15.41
CA SER A 11 26.27 -25.07 -16.48
C SER A 11 24.79 -24.67 -16.33
N LEU A 12 23.98 -25.49 -15.66
CA LEU A 12 22.56 -25.18 -15.42
C LEU A 12 22.38 -24.14 -14.30
N LEU A 13 23.30 -24.10 -13.33
CA LEU A 13 23.25 -23.17 -12.21
C LEU A 13 23.61 -21.73 -12.62
N LEU A 14 24.52 -21.56 -13.59
CA LEU A 14 24.89 -20.24 -14.12
C LEU A 14 23.79 -19.61 -15.00
N LEU A 15 22.96 -20.42 -15.66
CA LEU A 15 21.92 -19.93 -16.57
C LEU A 15 20.73 -19.28 -15.83
N LEU A 16 20.54 -19.61 -14.55
CA LEU A 16 19.47 -19.08 -13.70
C LEU A 16 19.78 -17.68 -13.12
N LEU A 17 21.03 -17.20 -13.20
CA LEU A 17 21.46 -15.91 -12.67
C LEU A 17 21.40 -14.77 -13.70
N LEU A 18 21.02 -15.07 -14.94
CA LEU A 18 21.01 -14.12 -16.07
C LEU A 18 19.60 -13.70 -16.52
N THR A 19 18.55 -14.01 -15.76
CA THR A 19 17.21 -13.49 -16.01
C THR A 19 17.06 -12.14 -15.29
N PRO A 20 17.16 -10.98 -15.97
CA PRO A 20 16.73 -9.74 -15.38
C PRO A 20 15.22 -9.84 -15.15
N SER A 21 14.81 -10.03 -13.90
CA SER A 21 13.43 -9.92 -13.44
C SER A 21 12.98 -8.45 -13.59
N THR A 22 12.68 -8.04 -14.81
CA THR A 22 12.04 -6.75 -15.10
C THR A 22 10.55 -6.90 -14.88
N LEU A 23 10.13 -7.03 -13.63
CA LEU A 23 8.76 -6.68 -13.23
C LEU A 23 8.67 -5.15 -13.24
N ALA A 24 8.51 -4.57 -14.42
CA ALA A 24 7.95 -3.23 -14.52
C ALA A 24 6.48 -3.35 -14.10
N GLN A 25 6.20 -3.17 -12.81
CA GLN A 25 4.83 -2.92 -12.36
C GLN A 25 4.43 -1.56 -12.92
N THR A 26 3.75 -1.56 -14.06
CA THR A 26 2.90 -0.44 -14.46
C THR A 26 1.76 -0.39 -13.46
N THR A 27 2.00 0.16 -12.27
CA THR A 27 0.88 0.56 -11.42
C THR A 27 0.10 1.60 -12.23
N PRO A 28 -1.20 1.40 -12.47
CA PRO A 28 -2.04 2.48 -12.98
C PRO A 28 -1.79 3.69 -12.07
N ALA A 29 -1.74 4.90 -12.63
CA ALA A 29 -1.51 6.10 -11.84
C ALA A 29 -2.44 6.08 -10.62
N ASP A 30 -1.86 5.93 -9.42
CA ASP A 30 -2.63 5.84 -8.19
C ASP A 30 -3.48 7.11 -8.11
N GLY A 31 -4.79 7.00 -7.88
CA GLY A 31 -5.70 8.15 -7.80
C GLY A 31 -5.41 9.10 -6.61
N CYS A 32 -4.37 8.82 -5.84
CA CYS A 32 -3.92 9.57 -4.68
C CYS A 32 -3.44 10.98 -5.06
N PRO A 33 -4.03 12.05 -4.48
CA PRO A 33 -3.53 13.42 -4.63
C PRO A 33 -2.22 13.61 -3.87
N LYS A 34 -1.09 13.24 -4.49
CA LYS A 34 0.24 13.25 -3.84
C LYS A 34 0.76 14.67 -3.57
N ASP A 35 0.15 15.69 -4.16
CA ASP A 35 0.39 17.11 -3.92
C ASP A 35 -0.35 17.65 -2.69
N GLU A 36 -1.29 16.88 -2.12
CA GLU A 36 -2.00 17.27 -0.89
C GLU A 36 -1.31 16.70 0.35
N TYR A 37 -0.86 17.58 1.25
CA TYR A 37 -0.18 17.18 2.48
C TYR A 37 -1.01 16.26 3.38
N ALA A 38 -2.35 16.36 3.33
CA ALA A 38 -3.22 15.46 4.06
C ALA A 38 -3.08 14.01 3.58
N CYS A 39 -2.76 13.80 2.29
CA CYS A 39 -2.62 12.48 1.71
C CYS A 39 -1.29 11.82 2.05
N ILE A 40 -0.26 12.62 2.37
CA ILE A 40 0.98 12.11 2.95
C ILE A 40 0.71 11.47 4.33
N ASP A 41 -0.13 12.09 5.16
CA ASP A 41 -0.54 11.52 6.44
C ASP A 41 -1.28 10.18 6.24
N VAL A 42 -2.21 10.13 5.28
CA VAL A 42 -2.97 8.92 4.93
C VAL A 42 -2.05 7.79 4.47
N MET A 43 -1.10 8.08 3.57
CA MET A 43 -0.11 7.10 3.10
C MET A 43 0.76 6.56 4.23
N ASN A 44 1.22 7.43 5.12
CA ASN A 44 2.07 7.06 6.26
C ASN A 44 1.34 6.24 7.32
N SER A 45 0.01 6.24 7.31
CA SER A 45 -0.86 5.44 8.20
C SER A 45 -1.26 4.07 7.64
N SER A 46 -0.68 3.66 6.51
CA SER A 46 -0.98 2.40 5.81
C SER A 46 -1.04 1.18 6.73
N GLN A 47 -0.08 1.02 7.65
CA GLN A 47 -0.05 -0.13 8.56
C GLN A 47 -1.25 -0.18 9.51
N CYS A 48 -1.67 0.96 10.08
CA CYS A 48 -2.84 1.01 10.95
C CYS A 48 -4.13 0.72 10.16
N ILE A 49 -4.25 1.27 8.96
CA ILE A 49 -5.42 1.08 8.10
C ILE A 49 -5.50 -0.37 7.63
N GLU A 50 -4.39 -0.99 7.27
CA GLU A 50 -4.30 -2.41 6.88
C GLU A 50 -4.74 -3.33 8.03
N GLN A 51 -4.28 -3.07 9.26
CA GLN A 51 -4.68 -3.84 10.43
C GLN A 51 -6.20 -3.83 10.67
N LEU A 52 -6.85 -2.70 10.41
CA LEU A 52 -8.30 -2.58 10.52
C LEU A 52 -9.03 -3.21 9.33
N VAL A 53 -8.62 -2.89 8.11
CA VAL A 53 -9.39 -3.23 6.90
C VAL A 53 -9.08 -4.62 6.37
N ILE A 54 -7.81 -5.04 6.38
CA ILE A 54 -7.35 -6.31 5.81
C ILE A 54 -7.28 -7.38 6.91
N GLU A 55 -6.56 -7.10 7.99
CA GLU A 55 -6.33 -8.08 9.05
C GLU A 55 -7.52 -8.20 10.02
N LYS A 56 -8.45 -7.24 9.99
CA LYS A 56 -9.66 -7.21 10.83
C LYS A 56 -9.37 -7.33 12.33
N LEU A 57 -8.25 -6.76 12.80
CA LEU A 57 -7.85 -6.82 14.22
C LEU A 57 -8.83 -6.07 15.15
N ALA A 58 -9.61 -5.15 14.60
CA ALA A 58 -10.71 -4.47 15.28
C ALA A 58 -11.83 -4.10 14.29
N PRO A 59 -13.05 -3.75 14.77
CA PRO A 59 -14.12 -3.29 13.90
C PRO A 59 -13.73 -2.07 13.07
N VAL A 60 -14.07 -2.08 11.78
CA VAL A 60 -13.83 -0.95 10.88
C VAL A 60 -14.92 0.10 11.10
N THR A 61 -14.61 1.13 11.88
CA THR A 61 -15.50 2.28 12.10
C THR A 61 -14.87 3.58 11.60
N LYS A 62 -15.69 4.63 11.46
CA LYS A 62 -15.20 5.97 11.09
C LYS A 62 -14.16 6.48 12.08
N GLU A 63 -14.42 6.31 13.36
CA GLU A 63 -13.54 6.79 14.43
C GLU A 63 -12.21 6.02 14.43
N ALA A 64 -12.26 4.69 14.24
CA ALA A 64 -11.05 3.87 14.21
C ALA A 64 -10.14 4.22 13.02
N LEU A 65 -10.72 4.39 11.82
CA LEU A 65 -9.95 4.79 10.64
C LEU A 65 -9.44 6.23 10.73
N ALA A 66 -10.27 7.18 11.17
CA ALA A 66 -9.84 8.56 11.35
C ALA A 66 -8.66 8.66 12.33
N LYS A 67 -8.69 7.86 13.41
CA LYS A 67 -7.61 7.83 14.39
C LYS A 67 -6.30 7.26 13.84
N CYS A 68 -6.33 6.41 12.81
CA CYS A 68 -5.10 5.96 12.15
C CYS A 68 -4.31 7.12 11.54
N VAL A 69 -4.98 8.20 11.11
CA VAL A 69 -4.38 9.36 10.43
C VAL A 69 -4.33 10.62 11.29
N GLU A 70 -4.75 10.51 12.56
CA GLU A 70 -4.67 11.54 13.59
C GLU A 70 -3.66 11.13 14.66
N TYR A 71 -2.38 11.37 14.38
CA TYR A 71 -1.30 11.13 15.32
C TYR A 71 -0.36 12.33 15.41
N THR A 72 0.37 12.41 16.53
CA THR A 72 1.37 13.45 16.76
C THR A 72 2.49 13.35 15.72
N GLY A 73 2.80 14.45 15.05
CA GLY A 73 3.81 14.46 13.98
C GLY A 73 3.26 14.22 12.58
N THR A 74 1.93 14.27 12.40
CA THR A 74 1.31 14.43 11.09
C THR A 74 1.70 15.77 10.45
N VAL A 75 1.74 15.79 9.12
CA VAL A 75 2.07 16.96 8.31
C VAL A 75 0.95 18.01 8.38
N THR A 76 -0.30 17.56 8.52
CA THR A 76 -1.47 18.43 8.61
C THR A 76 -2.20 18.30 9.94
N ASN A 77 -2.77 19.41 10.42
CA ASN A 77 -3.54 19.49 11.66
C ASN A 77 -5.07 19.39 11.47
N ILE A 78 -5.53 19.02 10.27
CA ILE A 78 -6.96 18.82 10.02
C ILE A 78 -7.44 17.48 10.60
N PRO A 79 -8.74 17.32 10.87
CA PRO A 79 -9.28 16.06 11.34
C PRO A 79 -9.02 14.91 10.35
N GLY A 80 -8.77 13.73 10.86
CA GLY A 80 -8.47 12.51 10.12
C GLY A 80 -9.59 12.09 9.19
N ALA A 81 -10.84 12.32 9.59
CA ALA A 81 -11.99 12.14 8.71
C ALA A 81 -11.88 13.04 7.46
N SER A 82 -11.46 14.29 7.63
CA SER A 82 -11.24 15.22 6.51
C SER A 82 -10.03 14.79 5.66
N LYS A 83 -8.95 14.26 6.26
CA LYS A 83 -7.82 13.68 5.50
C LYS A 83 -8.27 12.51 4.63
N LEU A 84 -8.97 11.54 5.22
CA LEU A 84 -9.44 10.33 4.53
C LEU A 84 -10.43 10.64 3.39
N CYS A 85 -11.32 11.61 3.61
CA CYS A 85 -12.26 12.03 2.56
C CYS A 85 -11.55 12.67 1.36
N ARG A 86 -10.50 13.47 1.59
CA ARG A 86 -9.78 14.21 0.54
C ARG A 86 -8.79 13.35 -0.25
N CYS A 87 -8.44 12.17 0.27
CA CYS A 87 -7.33 11.36 -0.24
C CYS A 87 -7.79 10.01 -0.80
N PRO A 88 -8.64 9.99 -1.85
CA PRO A 88 -9.03 8.75 -2.49
C PRO A 88 -7.81 8.13 -3.19
N GLY A 89 -7.76 6.80 -3.27
CA GLY A 89 -6.77 6.13 -4.13
C GLY A 89 -5.36 6.01 -3.53
N CYS A 90 -5.14 6.38 -2.26
CA CYS A 90 -3.83 6.31 -1.61
C CYS A 90 -3.43 4.92 -1.10
N HIS A 91 -4.33 3.94 -1.17
CA HIS A 91 -4.08 2.56 -0.75
C HIS A 91 -4.53 1.53 -1.80
N THR A 92 -4.52 0.26 -1.43
CA THR A 92 -5.04 -0.83 -2.27
C THR A 92 -6.56 -0.71 -2.44
N ALA A 93 -7.10 -1.36 -3.48
CA ALA A 93 -8.54 -1.36 -3.79
C ALA A 93 -9.47 -1.66 -2.58
N PRO A 94 -9.25 -2.71 -1.75
CA PRO A 94 -10.11 -2.98 -0.60
C PRO A 94 -10.06 -1.87 0.46
N ILE A 95 -8.89 -1.25 0.67
CA ILE A 95 -8.75 -0.14 1.61
C ILE A 95 -9.46 1.10 1.09
N ASN A 96 -9.24 1.45 -0.18
CA ASN A 96 -9.91 2.61 -0.79
C ASN A 96 -11.43 2.45 -0.79
N ALA A 97 -11.94 1.23 -1.00
CA ALA A 97 -13.38 0.96 -0.92
C ALA A 97 -13.93 1.21 0.49
N ALA A 98 -13.26 0.71 1.53
CA ALA A 98 -13.66 0.95 2.92
C ALA A 98 -13.60 2.44 3.30
N ILE A 99 -12.57 3.16 2.84
CA ILE A 99 -12.46 4.62 3.05
C ILE A 99 -13.60 5.35 2.34
N ALA A 100 -13.87 5.03 1.06
CA ALA A 100 -14.92 5.68 0.29
C ALA A 100 -16.33 5.43 0.85
N GLU A 101 -16.58 4.25 1.42
CA GLU A 101 -17.83 3.91 2.09
C GLU A 101 -18.05 4.75 3.36
N LEU A 102 -16.99 4.93 4.16
CA LEU A 102 -17.07 5.57 5.48
C LEU A 102 -16.88 7.09 5.43
N PHE A 103 -16.18 7.60 4.42
CA PHE A 103 -15.86 9.02 4.24
C PHE A 103 -16.21 9.50 2.82
N PRO A 104 -17.49 9.43 2.41
CA PRO A 104 -17.90 9.89 1.09
C PRO A 104 -17.82 11.43 1.00
N PRO A 105 -17.55 11.98 -0.19
CA PRO A 105 -17.67 13.42 -0.42
C PRO A 105 -19.14 13.90 -0.28
N PRO A 106 -19.37 15.20 -0.01
CA PRO A 106 -18.38 16.27 0.15
C PRO A 106 -17.65 16.20 1.49
N CYS A 107 -16.35 16.55 1.49
CA CYS A 107 -15.54 16.57 2.70
C CYS A 107 -15.87 17.79 3.56
N ALA A 108 -16.18 17.55 4.85
CA ALA A 108 -16.45 18.58 5.85
C ALA A 108 -15.16 19.10 6.51
#